data_AF-Q80W37-F1
#
_entry.id   AF-Q80W37-F1
#
_cell.length_a   1.000
_cell.length_b   1.000
_cell.length_c   1.000
_cell.angle_alpha   90.00
_cell.angle_beta   90.00
_cell.angle_gamma   90.00
#
_symmetry.space_group_name_H-M   'P 1'
#
loop_
_entity.id
_entity.type
_entity.pdbx_description
1 polymer ?
#
loop_
_entity_poly.entity_id
_entity_poly.type
_entity_poly.pdbx_seq_one_letter_code
_entity_poly.pdbx_strand_id
1 'polypeptide(L)'
;MEELSQALASSFSVSQELNSTAAPHPRLCQYKSKYSSLEQSERRRQLLELQKSKRLDYVNHARRLAEDDWTGMESGEEENKKDEEEMDIDPSKKLPKRYANQLMLSEWLIDVPSDLGQEWIVVVCPVGKRALIVASRGSTSAYTKSGYCVNRFSSLLPGGNRRNSTTAKDYTILDCIYSEVNQTYYVLDVMCWRGHPFYDCQTDFRFYWMHSKLPEEEGLGEKTKINPFKFVGLKNFPCTPESLCEVLSMDFPFEVDGLLFYHKQTHYSPGSTPLVGWLRPYMVSDILGVAVPAGPLTTKPEYAGHQLQQIIEHKRSQEDTKEKLTHKASENGHYELEHLSTPKLRNPPHSSESLMDN
;
A
#
# COMPACT_ATOMS: atom_id res chain seq x y z
N MET A 1 6.88 31.81 -11.77
CA MET A 1 6.71 30.43 -12.28
C MET A 1 7.09 29.41 -11.23
N GLU A 2 8.29 29.49 -10.65
CA GLU A 2 8.75 28.55 -9.62
C GLU A 2 7.83 28.45 -8.40
N GLU A 3 7.42 29.59 -7.82
CA GLU A 3 6.48 29.60 -6.69
C GLU A 3 5.12 28.97 -7.03
N LEU A 4 4.65 29.15 -8.27
CA LEU A 4 3.42 28.53 -8.76
C LEU A 4 3.60 27.01 -8.89
N SER A 5 4.73 26.55 -9.44
CA SER A 5 5.10 25.14 -9.52
C SER A 5 5.16 24.52 -8.12
N GLN A 6 5.81 25.20 -7.16
CA GLN A 6 5.89 24.76 -5.78
C GLN A 6 4.51 24.69 -5.12
N ALA A 7 3.67 25.72 -5.27
CA ALA A 7 2.34 25.74 -4.69
C ALA A 7 1.46 24.61 -5.23
N LEU A 8 1.52 24.37 -6.55
CA LEU A 8 0.77 23.31 -7.21
C LEU A 8 1.28 21.92 -6.81
N ALA A 9 2.60 21.71 -6.72
CA ALA A 9 3.18 20.43 -6.32
C ALA A 9 3.00 20.12 -4.82
N SER A 10 3.04 21.13 -3.95
CA SER A 10 3.02 20.93 -2.49
C SER A 10 1.62 20.85 -1.89
N SER A 11 0.65 21.57 -2.46
CA SER A 11 -0.63 21.84 -1.78
C SER A 11 -1.88 21.39 -2.55
N PHE A 12 -1.76 20.93 -3.80
CA PHE A 12 -2.90 20.45 -4.57
C PHE A 12 -3.13 18.95 -4.32
N SER A 13 -4.12 18.62 -3.49
CA SER A 13 -4.59 17.25 -3.27
C SER A 13 -6.09 17.21 -3.04
N VAL A 14 -6.78 16.28 -3.72
CA VAL A 14 -8.22 16.07 -3.57
C VAL A 14 -8.54 15.23 -2.34
N SER A 15 -7.76 14.17 -2.07
CA SER A 15 -8.02 13.25 -0.95
C SER A 15 -7.39 13.70 0.36
N GLN A 16 -6.40 14.61 0.31
CA GLN A 16 -5.68 15.13 1.48
C GLN A 16 -5.03 14.04 2.35
N GLU A 17 -4.78 12.85 1.78
CA GLU A 17 -4.15 11.72 2.48
C GLU A 17 -2.67 11.99 2.77
N LEU A 18 -2.27 11.76 4.01
CA LEU A 18 -0.87 11.89 4.41
C LEU A 18 -0.01 10.82 3.73
N ASN A 19 1.19 11.20 3.29
CA ASN A 19 2.20 10.31 2.73
C ASN A 19 1.68 9.35 1.65
N SER A 20 0.72 9.80 0.84
CA SER A 20 0.05 8.98 -0.16
C SER A 20 1.03 8.39 -1.18
N THR A 21 0.86 7.10 -1.49
CA THR A 21 1.62 6.38 -2.50
C THR A 21 1.28 6.79 -3.94
N ALA A 22 0.26 7.64 -4.12
CA ALA A 22 -0.05 8.27 -5.41
C ALA A 22 0.97 9.36 -5.81
N ALA A 23 1.65 9.95 -4.83
CA ALA A 23 2.77 10.86 -5.04
C ALA A 23 4.11 10.12 -4.82
N PRO A 24 5.24 10.63 -5.34
CA PRO A 24 6.55 10.08 -5.04
C PRO A 24 6.85 10.07 -3.54
N HIS A 25 7.77 9.20 -3.12
CA HIS A 25 8.20 9.13 -1.73
C HIS A 25 8.67 10.52 -1.24
N PRO A 26 8.24 11.02 -0.05
CA PRO A 26 8.55 12.39 0.37
C PRO A 26 10.04 12.75 0.42
N ARG A 27 10.93 11.78 0.70
CA ARG A 27 12.40 11.97 0.63
C ARG A 27 12.94 12.23 -0.79
N LEU A 28 12.19 11.86 -1.83
CA LEU A 28 12.53 12.04 -3.24
C LEU A 28 11.78 13.22 -3.90
N CYS A 29 10.89 13.88 -3.17
CA CYS A 29 10.20 15.06 -3.67
C CYS A 29 11.10 16.29 -3.61
N GLN A 30 11.10 17.10 -4.68
CA GLN A 30 11.80 18.39 -4.71
C GLN A 30 11.21 19.40 -3.73
N TYR A 31 9.87 19.40 -3.59
CA TYR A 31 9.14 20.24 -2.64
C TYR A 31 8.51 19.39 -1.53
N LYS A 32 8.52 19.92 -0.31
CA LYS A 32 7.78 19.32 0.81
C LYS A 32 6.28 19.55 0.60
N SER A 33 5.49 18.49 0.54
CA SER A 33 4.03 18.62 0.48
C SER A 33 3.48 18.93 1.87
N LYS A 34 2.38 19.71 1.93
CA LYS A 34 1.59 19.89 3.16
C LYS A 34 1.11 18.55 3.73
N TYR A 35 0.92 17.56 2.87
CA TYR A 35 0.46 16.22 3.22
C TYR A 35 1.62 15.23 3.43
N SER A 36 2.86 15.70 3.53
CA SER A 36 4.00 14.86 3.94
C SER A 36 4.25 15.02 5.44
N SER A 37 3.98 13.98 6.22
CA SER A 37 4.24 13.96 7.66
C SER A 37 5.31 12.94 7.99
N LEU A 38 6.34 13.38 8.73
CA LEU A 38 7.39 12.50 9.24
C LEU A 38 6.92 11.71 10.47
N GLU A 39 5.86 12.14 11.15
CA GLU A 39 5.38 11.55 12.39
C GLU A 39 4.35 10.46 12.08
N GLN A 40 4.82 9.22 11.83
CA GLN A 40 3.92 8.07 11.65
C GLN A 40 3.69 7.32 12.97
N SER A 41 4.68 7.26 13.85
CA SER A 41 4.64 6.50 15.10
C SER A 41 3.49 6.88 16.05
N GLU A 42 3.28 8.17 16.31
CA GLU A 42 2.20 8.61 17.20
C GLU A 42 0.81 8.28 16.63
N ARG A 43 0.64 8.50 15.31
CA ARG A 43 -0.61 8.19 14.61
C ARG A 43 -0.91 6.69 14.59
N ARG A 44 0.12 5.86 14.41
CA ARG A 44 0.00 4.39 14.51
C ARG A 44 -0.50 3.98 15.90
N ARG A 45 0.09 4.52 16.98
CA ARG A 45 -0.31 4.25 18.36
C ARG A 45 -1.78 4.63 18.60
N GLN A 46 -2.17 5.83 18.19
CA GLN A 46 -3.55 6.32 18.32
C GLN A 46 -4.55 5.43 17.54
N LEU A 47 -4.23 5.01 16.31
CA LEU A 47 -5.10 4.12 15.53
C LEU A 47 -5.25 2.72 16.16
N LEU A 48 -4.17 2.15 16.69
CA LEU A 48 -4.20 0.86 17.40
C LEU A 48 -5.02 0.92 18.70
N GLU A 49 -5.09 2.08 19.35
CA GLU A 49 -5.95 2.30 20.51
C GLU A 49 -7.41 2.49 20.10
N LEU A 50 -7.66 3.29 19.05
CA LEU A 50 -9.00 3.55 18.52
C LEU A 50 -9.68 2.27 18.05
N GLN A 51 -8.97 1.38 17.34
CA GLN A 51 -9.56 0.14 16.84
C GLN A 51 -10.03 -0.82 17.95
N LYS A 52 -9.51 -0.70 19.19
CA LYS A 52 -9.95 -1.50 20.35
C LYS A 52 -11.31 -1.04 20.89
N SER A 53 -11.64 0.23 20.75
CA SER A 53 -12.91 0.81 21.20
C SER A 53 -13.97 0.85 20.09
N LYS A 54 -13.54 0.96 18.83
CA LYS A 54 -14.42 1.15 17.68
C LYS A 54 -15.28 -0.08 17.40
N ARG A 55 -16.61 0.08 17.54
CA ARG A 55 -17.60 -0.94 17.16
C ARG A 55 -18.34 -0.50 15.90
N LEU A 56 -17.87 -0.97 14.75
CA LEU A 56 -18.56 -0.78 13.47
C LEU A 56 -19.34 -2.04 13.08
N ASP A 57 -20.46 -1.86 12.40
CA ASP A 57 -21.29 -2.95 11.88
C ASP A 57 -20.70 -3.53 10.58
N TYR A 58 -19.56 -4.22 10.72
CA TYR A 58 -18.87 -4.87 9.59
C TYR A 58 -19.65 -6.04 9.01
N VAL A 59 -20.51 -6.69 9.81
CA VAL A 59 -21.38 -7.78 9.35
C VAL A 59 -22.35 -7.25 8.30
N ASN A 60 -23.06 -6.18 8.61
CA ASN A 60 -23.98 -5.58 7.65
C ASN A 60 -23.22 -4.94 6.49
N HIS A 61 -22.08 -4.30 6.72
CA HIS A 61 -21.26 -3.74 5.64
C HIS A 61 -20.81 -4.79 4.62
N ALA A 62 -20.33 -5.96 5.09
CA ALA A 62 -19.97 -7.07 4.22
C ALA A 62 -21.18 -7.61 3.45
N ARG A 63 -22.36 -7.71 4.10
CA ARG A 63 -23.62 -8.08 3.43
C ARG A 63 -23.99 -7.08 2.34
N ARG A 64 -23.91 -5.78 2.61
CA ARG A 64 -24.22 -4.72 1.63
C ARG A 64 -23.34 -4.81 0.39
N LEU A 65 -22.05 -5.07 0.56
CA LEU A 65 -21.14 -5.32 -0.57
C LEU A 65 -21.53 -6.57 -1.38
N ALA A 66 -21.91 -7.65 -0.70
CA ALA A 66 -22.30 -8.90 -1.33
C ALA A 66 -23.64 -8.86 -2.06
N GLU A 67 -24.60 -8.07 -1.56
CA GLU A 67 -25.98 -8.02 -2.06
C GLU A 67 -26.28 -6.79 -2.94
N ASP A 68 -25.35 -5.83 -2.99
CA ASP A 68 -25.51 -4.50 -3.59
C ASP A 68 -26.74 -3.73 -3.05
N ASP A 69 -26.98 -3.86 -1.75
CA ASP A 69 -28.09 -3.23 -1.05
C ASP A 69 -27.58 -2.08 -0.17
N TRP A 70 -27.83 -0.84 -0.57
CA TRP A 70 -27.40 0.37 0.13
C TRP A 70 -28.56 1.16 0.74
N THR A 71 -29.76 0.56 0.77
CA THR A 71 -30.96 1.22 1.29
C THR A 71 -30.79 1.59 2.77
N GLY A 72 -31.29 2.78 3.16
CA GLY A 72 -31.28 3.27 4.55
C GLY A 72 -29.99 3.95 5.04
N MET A 73 -28.95 4.07 4.22
CA MET A 73 -27.72 4.80 4.59
C MET A 73 -27.76 6.30 4.19
N GLU A 74 -28.82 6.75 3.53
CA GLU A 74 -28.93 8.11 2.98
C GLU A 74 -29.44 9.15 4.00
N SER A 75 -30.00 8.74 5.14
CA SER A 75 -30.69 9.65 6.07
C SER A 75 -29.81 10.44 7.05
N GLY A 76 -28.48 10.35 6.98
CA GLY A 76 -27.58 10.96 7.99
C GLY A 76 -26.38 11.72 7.42
N GLU A 77 -26.45 12.18 6.16
CA GLU A 77 -25.27 12.73 5.46
C GLU A 77 -25.24 14.25 5.28
N GLU A 78 -26.32 14.98 5.59
CA GLU A 78 -26.38 16.41 5.23
C GLU A 78 -25.89 17.40 6.31
N GLU A 79 -25.60 16.99 7.55
CA GLU A 79 -25.40 17.99 8.63
C GLU A 79 -23.95 18.24 9.12
N ASN A 80 -22.95 17.40 8.84
CA ASN A 80 -21.63 17.51 9.52
C ASN A 80 -20.43 17.87 8.62
N LYS A 81 -20.57 18.78 7.66
CA LYS A 81 -19.43 19.27 6.83
C LYS A 81 -18.96 20.69 7.18
N LYS A 82 -19.12 21.14 8.42
CA LYS A 82 -18.57 22.43 8.88
C LYS A 82 -17.54 22.21 9.97
N ASP A 83 -16.32 22.63 9.66
CA ASP A 83 -15.29 23.07 10.60
C ASP A 83 -14.61 21.99 11.45
N GLU A 84 -13.79 21.14 10.82
CA GLU A 84 -12.70 20.44 11.52
C GLU A 84 -11.40 20.62 10.72
N GLU A 85 -10.81 21.82 10.81
CA GLU A 85 -9.41 22.08 10.47
C GLU A 85 -8.52 21.79 11.69
N GLU A 86 -8.52 20.56 12.18
CA GLU A 86 -7.49 20.08 13.11
C GLU A 86 -6.91 18.77 12.59
N MET A 87 -5.58 18.72 12.50
CA MET A 87 -4.79 17.66 11.89
C MET A 87 -4.71 16.37 12.73
N ASP A 88 -5.73 16.12 13.53
CA ASP A 88 -5.84 14.95 14.38
C ASP A 88 -6.80 13.93 13.78
N ILE A 89 -6.50 12.67 14.00
CA ILE A 89 -7.15 11.51 13.39
C ILE A 89 -8.65 11.59 13.61
N ASP A 90 -9.40 11.98 12.58
CA ASP A 90 -10.86 12.10 12.64
C ASP A 90 -11.46 10.76 13.13
N PRO A 91 -11.96 10.71 14.38
CA PRO A 91 -12.49 9.48 14.96
C PRO A 91 -13.76 9.02 14.25
N SER A 92 -14.33 9.87 13.37
CA SER A 92 -15.62 9.66 12.74
C SER A 92 -15.56 9.05 11.34
N LYS A 93 -14.41 8.57 10.84
CA LYS A 93 -14.33 7.90 9.51
C LYS A 93 -15.41 6.81 9.38
N LYS A 94 -16.46 7.16 8.64
CA LYS A 94 -17.62 6.32 8.30
C LYS A 94 -17.18 5.26 7.29
N LEU A 95 -17.84 4.11 7.31
CA LEU A 95 -17.58 3.06 6.31
C LEU A 95 -17.94 3.57 4.91
N PRO A 96 -17.11 3.31 3.89
CA PRO A 96 -17.39 3.76 2.53
C PRO A 96 -18.67 3.13 1.98
N LYS A 97 -19.39 3.92 1.17
CA LYS A 97 -20.58 3.47 0.44
C LYS A 97 -20.18 2.82 -0.89
N ARG A 98 -20.98 1.84 -1.35
CA ARG A 98 -20.79 1.17 -2.65
C ARG A 98 -19.44 0.46 -2.73
N TYR A 99 -18.89 0.31 -3.94
CA TYR A 99 -17.65 -0.44 -4.17
C TYR A 99 -16.37 0.40 -4.15
N ALA A 100 -16.49 1.74 -4.00
CA ALA A 100 -15.33 2.64 -3.97
C ALA A 100 -14.69 2.70 -2.58
N ASN A 101 -13.38 2.91 -2.53
CA ASN A 101 -12.60 3.13 -1.31
C ASN A 101 -12.72 2.01 -0.26
N GLN A 102 -13.03 0.77 -0.67
CA GLN A 102 -13.18 -0.37 0.24
C GLN A 102 -11.86 -1.04 0.64
N LEU A 103 -10.75 -0.66 0.00
CA LEU A 103 -9.44 -1.26 0.24
C LEU A 103 -8.66 -0.48 1.30
N MET A 104 -7.94 -1.19 2.16
CA MET A 104 -6.95 -0.60 3.05
C MET A 104 -5.70 -0.22 2.25
N LEU A 105 -5.31 1.05 2.31
CA LEU A 105 -4.20 1.61 1.54
C LEU A 105 -3.05 1.97 2.46
N SER A 106 -1.83 1.70 2.01
CA SER A 106 -0.62 2.06 2.72
C SER A 106 -0.21 3.52 2.51
N GLU A 107 0.49 4.04 3.50
CA GLU A 107 1.36 5.21 3.33
C GLU A 107 2.76 4.77 2.87
N TRP A 108 3.55 5.69 2.33
CA TRP A 108 5.00 5.47 2.24
C TRP A 108 5.57 5.19 3.65
N LEU A 109 6.45 4.19 3.76
CA LEU A 109 7.16 3.93 5.01
C LEU A 109 8.32 4.92 5.15
N ILE A 110 8.16 5.92 6.01
CA ILE A 110 9.14 7.02 6.20
C ILE A 110 9.78 6.93 7.58
N ASP A 111 8.93 6.81 8.60
CA ASP A 111 9.31 6.66 10.00
C ASP A 111 9.26 5.17 10.33
N VAL A 112 10.44 4.59 10.50
CA VAL A 112 10.64 3.14 10.67
C VAL A 112 10.27 2.77 12.12
N PRO A 113 9.29 1.87 12.32
CA PRO A 113 8.95 1.40 13.66
C PRO A 113 10.17 0.81 14.37
N SER A 114 10.39 1.20 15.63
CA SER A 114 11.48 0.63 16.44
C SER A 114 11.32 -0.87 16.71
N ASP A 115 10.08 -1.36 16.64
CA ASP A 115 9.67 -2.75 16.84
C ASP A 115 9.37 -3.49 15.51
N LEU A 116 9.91 -3.00 14.39
CA LEU A 116 9.65 -3.53 13.05
C LEU A 116 9.84 -5.06 12.99
N GLY A 117 10.95 -5.57 13.53
CA GLY A 117 11.25 -7.01 13.50
C GLY A 117 10.28 -7.88 14.31
N GLN A 118 9.62 -7.32 15.32
CA GLN A 118 8.75 -8.05 16.25
C GLN A 118 7.26 -7.91 15.90
N GLU A 119 6.79 -6.69 15.63
CA GLU A 119 5.35 -6.39 15.49
C GLU A 119 4.90 -6.23 14.04
N TRP A 120 5.80 -6.34 13.06
CA TRP A 120 5.47 -6.16 11.64
C TRP A 120 5.78 -7.39 10.79
N ILE A 121 5.07 -7.50 9.67
CA ILE A 121 5.24 -8.53 8.65
C ILE A 121 5.29 -7.88 7.27
N VAL A 122 6.12 -8.43 6.39
CA VAL A 122 6.31 -7.93 5.02
C VAL A 122 5.62 -8.84 4.01
N VAL A 123 4.98 -8.24 3.01
CA VAL A 123 4.41 -8.94 1.85
C VAL A 123 5.01 -8.41 0.57
N VAL A 124 5.57 -9.32 -0.22
CA VAL A 124 6.12 -9.01 -1.55
C VAL A 124 4.98 -8.92 -2.56
N CYS A 125 4.80 -7.75 -3.16
CA CYS A 125 3.67 -7.47 -4.03
C CYS A 125 4.06 -7.59 -5.51
N PRO A 126 3.26 -8.29 -6.34
CA PRO A 126 3.47 -8.36 -7.77
C PRO A 126 3.12 -7.03 -8.46
N VAL A 127 3.73 -6.78 -9.62
CA VAL A 127 3.25 -5.77 -10.56
C VAL A 127 1.85 -6.17 -11.04
N GLY A 128 0.89 -5.26 -10.87
CA GLY A 128 -0.49 -5.53 -11.23
C GLY A 128 -1.48 -4.44 -10.80
N LYS A 129 -2.76 -4.73 -10.99
CA LYS A 129 -3.86 -3.81 -10.67
C LYS A 129 -4.53 -4.23 -9.37
N ARG A 130 -4.54 -3.33 -8.38
CA ARG A 130 -5.24 -3.56 -7.12
C ARG A 130 -6.75 -3.65 -7.35
N ALA A 131 -7.39 -4.68 -6.81
CA ALA A 131 -8.81 -4.96 -7.01
C ALA A 131 -9.49 -5.47 -5.74
N LEU A 132 -10.65 -4.89 -5.43
CA LEU A 132 -11.63 -5.49 -4.53
C LEU A 132 -12.32 -6.64 -5.25
N ILE A 133 -12.32 -7.82 -4.66
CA ILE A 133 -13.02 -8.99 -5.19
C ILE A 133 -14.24 -9.27 -4.34
N VAL A 134 -15.41 -9.39 -4.97
CA VAL A 134 -16.66 -9.80 -4.33
C VAL A 134 -17.21 -11.01 -5.05
N ALA A 135 -17.15 -12.17 -4.40
CA ALA A 135 -17.77 -13.42 -4.84
C ALA A 135 -19.11 -13.58 -4.12
N SER A 136 -20.22 -13.52 -4.86
CA SER A 136 -21.57 -13.56 -4.30
C SER A 136 -22.59 -14.01 -5.33
N ARG A 137 -23.61 -14.74 -4.88
CA ARG A 137 -24.80 -15.14 -5.69
C ARG A 137 -24.44 -15.79 -7.03
N GLY A 138 -23.39 -16.61 -7.03
CA GLY A 138 -22.97 -17.43 -8.16
C GLY A 138 -22.06 -16.75 -9.18
N SER A 139 -21.47 -15.59 -8.86
CA SER A 139 -20.50 -14.89 -9.70
C SER A 139 -19.52 -14.07 -8.87
N THR A 140 -18.36 -13.79 -9.43
CA THR A 140 -17.30 -12.99 -8.84
C THR A 140 -17.08 -11.73 -9.65
N SER A 141 -17.04 -10.58 -8.98
CA SER A 141 -16.81 -9.27 -9.60
C SER A 141 -15.56 -8.63 -9.04
N ALA A 142 -14.79 -7.96 -9.89
CA ALA A 142 -13.58 -7.25 -9.53
C ALA A 142 -13.76 -5.74 -9.70
N TYR A 143 -13.47 -4.96 -8.67
CA TYR A 143 -13.64 -3.51 -8.65
C TYR A 143 -12.31 -2.79 -8.41
N THR A 144 -12.10 -1.65 -9.07
CA THR A 144 -10.96 -0.76 -8.81
C THR A 144 -11.09 -0.07 -7.45
N LYS A 145 -10.03 0.62 -7.01
CA LYS A 145 -10.07 1.53 -5.84
C LYS A 145 -11.20 2.58 -5.95
N SER A 146 -11.47 3.07 -7.16
CA SER A 146 -12.56 4.01 -7.45
C SER A 146 -13.95 3.38 -7.53
N GLY A 147 -14.07 2.07 -7.35
CA GLY A 147 -15.34 1.33 -7.38
C GLY A 147 -15.83 0.95 -8.77
N TYR A 148 -15.04 1.14 -9.83
CA TYR A 148 -15.39 0.73 -11.17
C TYR A 148 -15.27 -0.79 -11.32
N CYS A 149 -16.34 -1.45 -11.77
CA CYS A 149 -16.35 -2.89 -12.03
C CYS A 149 -15.55 -3.21 -13.30
N VAL A 150 -14.37 -3.78 -13.14
CA VAL A 150 -13.45 -4.13 -14.26
C VAL A 150 -13.92 -5.40 -14.96
N ASN A 151 -14.37 -6.39 -14.21
CA ASN A 151 -14.74 -7.69 -14.76
C ASN A 151 -15.76 -8.40 -13.87
N ARG A 152 -16.59 -9.24 -14.49
CA ARG A 152 -17.51 -10.17 -13.82
C ARG A 152 -17.35 -11.55 -14.43
N PHE A 153 -17.01 -12.53 -13.61
CA PHE A 153 -16.63 -13.87 -14.04
C PHE A 153 -17.15 -14.92 -13.04
N SER A 154 -16.96 -16.20 -13.35
CA SER A 154 -17.18 -17.30 -12.41
C SER A 154 -15.85 -17.60 -11.70
N SER A 155 -15.87 -17.99 -10.43
CA SER A 155 -14.67 -18.47 -9.73
C SER A 155 -15.00 -19.62 -8.78
N LEU A 156 -13.96 -20.33 -8.32
CA LEU A 156 -14.13 -21.36 -7.30
C LEU A 156 -14.27 -20.82 -5.86
N LEU A 157 -14.06 -19.52 -5.64
CA LEU A 157 -14.34 -18.87 -4.36
C LEU A 157 -15.78 -19.17 -3.88
N PRO A 158 -16.01 -19.29 -2.56
CA PRO A 158 -17.36 -19.46 -2.02
C PRO A 158 -18.27 -18.30 -2.44
N GLY A 159 -19.44 -18.65 -3.00
CA GLY A 159 -20.39 -17.70 -3.60
C GLY A 159 -20.06 -17.26 -5.03
N GLY A 160 -18.88 -17.61 -5.55
CA GLY A 160 -18.36 -17.16 -6.85
C GLY A 160 -18.80 -17.98 -8.06
N ASN A 161 -19.49 -19.10 -7.86
CA ASN A 161 -20.08 -19.89 -8.93
C ASN A 161 -21.43 -20.49 -8.52
N ARG A 162 -22.24 -20.89 -9.51
CA ARG A 162 -23.59 -21.44 -9.27
C ARG A 162 -23.61 -22.74 -8.46
N ARG A 163 -22.52 -23.52 -8.46
CA ARG A 163 -22.43 -24.80 -7.73
C ARG A 163 -22.11 -24.59 -6.25
N ASN A 164 -21.28 -23.59 -5.93
CA ASN A 164 -20.78 -23.25 -4.61
C ASN A 164 -21.55 -22.08 -3.98
N SER A 165 -22.79 -21.87 -4.44
CA SER A 165 -23.73 -20.87 -3.91
C SER A 165 -24.90 -21.61 -3.26
N THR A 166 -24.59 -22.57 -2.37
CA THR A 166 -25.59 -23.38 -1.66
C THR A 166 -26.44 -22.52 -0.72
N THR A 167 -25.82 -21.55 -0.06
CA THR A 167 -26.51 -20.57 0.78
C THR A 167 -26.40 -19.19 0.14
N ALA A 168 -27.49 -18.43 0.17
CA ALA A 168 -27.49 -17.03 -0.26
C ALA A 168 -26.50 -16.14 0.54
N LYS A 169 -26.00 -16.65 1.68
CA LYS A 169 -25.08 -15.97 2.60
C LYS A 169 -23.61 -16.38 2.44
N ASP A 170 -23.29 -17.30 1.53
CA ASP A 170 -21.92 -17.80 1.33
C ASP A 170 -21.11 -16.84 0.44
N TYR A 171 -20.98 -15.57 0.82
CA TYR A 171 -20.21 -14.58 0.06
C TYR A 171 -18.77 -14.45 0.57
N THR A 172 -17.86 -14.05 -0.32
CA THR A 172 -16.44 -13.87 -0.02
C THR A 172 -15.98 -12.52 -0.54
N ILE A 173 -15.23 -11.78 0.28
CA ILE A 173 -14.67 -10.46 -0.04
C ILE A 173 -13.15 -10.52 0.18
N LEU A 174 -12.39 -10.29 -0.88
CA LEU A 174 -10.93 -10.33 -0.87
C LEU A 174 -10.33 -9.03 -1.37
N ASP A 175 -9.10 -8.79 -0.94
CA ASP A 175 -8.25 -7.73 -1.44
C ASP A 175 -7.13 -8.35 -2.27
N CYS A 176 -7.09 -8.04 -3.57
CA CYS A 176 -6.22 -8.71 -4.52
C CYS A 176 -5.38 -7.74 -5.35
N ILE A 177 -4.27 -8.24 -5.88
CA ILE A 177 -3.52 -7.63 -6.97
C ILE A 177 -3.65 -8.53 -8.19
N TYR A 178 -4.29 -8.04 -9.24
CA TYR A 178 -4.42 -8.76 -10.50
C TYR A 178 -3.16 -8.58 -11.35
N SER A 179 -2.45 -9.68 -11.60
CA SER A 179 -1.34 -9.73 -12.57
C SER A 179 -1.87 -10.15 -13.94
N GLU A 180 -1.76 -9.27 -14.92
CA GLU A 180 -2.24 -9.52 -16.29
C GLU A 180 -1.42 -10.62 -16.97
N VAL A 181 -0.10 -10.61 -16.80
CA VAL A 181 0.85 -11.59 -17.37
C VAL A 181 0.49 -13.01 -16.94
N ASN A 182 0.24 -13.20 -15.64
CA ASN A 182 -0.06 -14.51 -15.08
C ASN A 182 -1.56 -14.88 -15.17
N GLN A 183 -2.42 -13.89 -15.46
CA GLN A 183 -3.88 -13.95 -15.32
C GLN A 183 -4.28 -14.55 -13.96
N THR A 184 -3.68 -13.99 -12.90
CA THR A 184 -3.82 -14.44 -11.51
C THR A 184 -4.23 -13.26 -10.65
N TYR A 185 -5.26 -13.45 -9.83
CA TYR A 185 -5.53 -12.59 -8.68
C TYR A 185 -4.67 -13.07 -7.51
N TYR A 186 -3.60 -12.33 -7.23
CA TYR A 186 -2.80 -12.55 -6.04
C TYR A 186 -3.54 -11.97 -4.85
N VAL A 187 -3.97 -12.83 -3.93
CA VAL A 187 -4.75 -12.43 -2.75
C VAL A 187 -3.77 -11.82 -1.75
N LEU A 188 -3.92 -10.52 -1.48
CA LEU A 188 -3.17 -9.87 -0.42
C LEU A 188 -3.88 -9.97 0.93
N ASP A 189 -5.21 -9.91 0.94
CA ASP A 189 -5.97 -9.89 2.19
C ASP A 189 -7.38 -10.50 2.07
N VAL A 190 -7.97 -10.81 3.21
CA VAL A 190 -9.33 -11.35 3.35
C VAL A 190 -10.15 -10.47 4.30
N MET A 191 -11.28 -9.97 3.82
CA MET A 191 -12.21 -9.16 4.62
C MET A 191 -13.50 -9.92 4.94
N CYS A 192 -13.86 -10.91 4.12
CA CYS A 192 -14.97 -11.81 4.41
C CYS A 192 -14.76 -13.17 3.73
N TRP A 193 -15.07 -14.26 4.43
CA TRP A 193 -15.01 -15.61 3.88
C TRP A 193 -16.26 -16.42 4.27
N ARG A 194 -17.01 -16.95 3.30
CA ARG A 194 -18.27 -17.68 3.53
C ARG A 194 -19.24 -16.95 4.47
N GLY A 195 -19.41 -15.64 4.26
CA GLY A 195 -20.30 -14.78 5.06
C GLY A 195 -19.75 -14.33 6.41
N HIS A 196 -18.58 -14.83 6.85
CA HIS A 196 -17.93 -14.40 8.08
C HIS A 196 -17.00 -13.21 7.80
N PRO A 197 -17.28 -11.99 8.32
CA PRO A 197 -16.39 -10.85 8.17
C PRO A 197 -15.14 -10.98 9.06
N PHE A 198 -14.02 -10.42 8.60
CA PHE A 198 -12.73 -10.41 9.28
C PHE A 198 -12.17 -9.00 9.49
N TYR A 199 -12.98 -7.95 9.27
CA TYR A 199 -12.52 -6.56 9.35
C TYR A 199 -11.96 -6.19 10.74
N ASP A 200 -12.57 -6.71 11.79
CA ASP A 200 -12.22 -6.54 13.21
C ASP A 200 -11.15 -7.54 13.69
N CYS A 201 -10.55 -8.32 12.78
CA CYS A 201 -9.47 -9.24 13.10
C CYS A 201 -8.10 -8.63 12.78
N GLN A 202 -7.11 -9.00 13.59
CA GLN A 202 -5.70 -8.64 13.40
C GLN A 202 -5.15 -9.23 12.08
N THR A 203 -4.14 -8.57 11.50
CA THR A 203 -3.53 -8.94 10.22
C THR A 203 -2.92 -10.33 10.23
N ASP A 204 -2.19 -10.67 11.29
CA ASP A 204 -1.57 -11.99 11.43
C ASP A 204 -2.60 -13.11 11.40
N PHE A 205 -3.73 -12.94 12.09
CA PHE A 205 -4.86 -13.87 12.04
C PHE A 205 -5.50 -13.92 10.65
N ARG A 206 -5.75 -12.77 10.01
CA ARG A 206 -6.31 -12.71 8.64
C ARG A 206 -5.42 -13.43 7.65
N PHE A 207 -4.11 -13.21 7.71
CA PHE A 207 -3.14 -13.84 6.83
C PHE A 207 -3.04 -15.34 7.09
N TYR A 208 -2.98 -15.76 8.36
CA TYR A 208 -3.03 -17.19 8.72
C TYR A 208 -4.29 -17.87 8.18
N TRP A 209 -5.46 -17.24 8.38
CA TRP A 209 -6.74 -17.74 7.90
C TRP A 209 -6.75 -17.87 6.38
N MET A 210 -6.33 -16.82 5.67
CA MET A 210 -6.23 -16.84 4.20
C MET A 210 -5.33 -17.97 3.70
N HIS A 211 -4.15 -18.14 4.30
CA HIS A 211 -3.18 -19.17 3.92
C HIS A 211 -3.64 -20.60 4.21
N SER A 212 -4.51 -20.79 5.21
CA SER A 212 -5.13 -22.10 5.46
C SER A 212 -6.33 -22.37 4.53
N LYS A 213 -7.16 -21.36 4.24
CA LYS A 213 -8.41 -21.54 3.50
C LYS A 213 -8.29 -21.53 1.99
N LEU A 214 -7.37 -20.76 1.41
CA LEU A 214 -7.20 -20.74 -0.05
C LEU A 214 -6.79 -22.11 -0.61
N PRO A 215 -5.86 -22.88 0.00
CA PRO A 215 -5.51 -24.22 -0.48
C PRO A 215 -6.60 -25.28 -0.27
N GLU A 216 -7.56 -25.07 0.65
CA GLU A 216 -8.69 -25.99 0.86
C GLU A 216 -9.70 -25.97 -0.31
N GLU A 217 -9.75 -24.89 -1.09
CA GLU A 217 -10.63 -24.77 -2.26
C GLU A 217 -9.97 -25.43 -3.49
N GLU A 218 -10.40 -26.65 -3.80
CA GLU A 218 -9.85 -27.46 -4.89
C GLU A 218 -9.85 -26.72 -6.24
N GLY A 219 -8.69 -26.62 -6.89
CA GLY A 219 -8.55 -26.00 -8.21
C GLY A 219 -8.61 -24.46 -8.23
N LEU A 220 -8.71 -23.79 -7.08
CA LEU A 220 -8.76 -22.32 -7.01
C LEU A 220 -7.49 -21.64 -7.58
N GLY A 221 -6.35 -22.30 -7.41
CA GLY A 221 -5.05 -21.91 -7.98
C GLY A 221 -4.84 -22.32 -9.45
N GLU A 222 -5.84 -22.92 -10.10
CA GLU A 222 -5.74 -23.46 -11.46
C GLU A 222 -6.78 -22.82 -12.41
N LYS A 223 -6.44 -22.75 -13.70
CA LYS A 223 -7.37 -22.27 -14.72
C LYS A 223 -8.28 -23.41 -15.17
N THR A 224 -9.57 -23.26 -14.94
CA THR A 224 -10.60 -24.20 -15.41
C THR A 224 -11.72 -23.44 -16.12
N LYS A 225 -12.66 -24.15 -16.77
CA LYS A 225 -13.83 -23.51 -17.39
C LYS A 225 -14.69 -22.74 -16.38
N ILE A 226 -14.72 -23.17 -15.12
CA ILE A 226 -15.50 -22.55 -14.03
C ILE A 226 -14.67 -21.49 -13.29
N ASN A 227 -13.33 -21.59 -13.35
CA ASN A 227 -12.36 -20.69 -12.73
C ASN A 227 -11.35 -20.18 -13.77
N PRO A 228 -11.74 -19.24 -14.66
CA PRO A 228 -10.85 -18.67 -15.68
C PRO A 228 -9.62 -17.94 -15.09
N PHE A 229 -9.71 -17.45 -13.86
CA PHE A 229 -8.63 -16.73 -13.18
C PHE A 229 -8.18 -17.46 -11.93
N LYS A 230 -6.86 -17.64 -11.80
CA LYS A 230 -6.26 -18.27 -10.61
C LYS A 230 -6.33 -17.31 -9.43
N PHE A 231 -6.58 -17.82 -8.23
CA PHE A 231 -6.39 -17.08 -6.99
C PHE A 231 -5.25 -17.70 -6.20
N VAL A 232 -4.25 -16.91 -5.83
CA VAL A 232 -3.04 -17.37 -5.15
C VAL A 232 -2.73 -16.43 -4.00
N GLY A 233 -2.66 -16.93 -2.77
CA GLY A 233 -2.32 -16.13 -1.59
C GLY A 233 -0.87 -15.65 -1.63
N LEU A 234 -0.64 -14.36 -1.36
CA LEU A 234 0.70 -13.81 -1.22
C LEU A 234 1.31 -14.20 0.12
N LYS A 235 2.51 -14.79 0.07
CA LYS A 235 3.27 -15.13 1.28
C LYS A 235 3.65 -13.86 2.04
N ASN A 236 3.60 -13.93 3.36
CA ASN A 236 4.15 -12.91 4.24
C ASN A 236 5.37 -13.46 4.98
N PHE A 237 6.26 -12.58 5.41
CA PHE A 237 7.51 -12.92 6.09
C PHE A 237 7.72 -12.00 7.30
N PRO A 238 8.51 -12.44 8.30
CA PRO A 238 8.98 -11.55 9.36
C PRO A 238 9.79 -10.36 8.81
N CYS A 239 9.85 -9.27 9.58
CA CYS A 239 10.66 -8.10 9.21
C CYS A 239 12.00 -8.02 9.97
N THR A 240 12.57 -9.17 10.38
CA THR A 240 13.93 -9.18 10.95
C THR A 240 14.96 -8.89 9.84
N PRO A 241 16.12 -8.31 10.16
CA PRO A 241 17.15 -8.01 9.16
C PRO A 241 17.54 -9.23 8.30
N GLU A 242 17.62 -10.41 8.92
CA GLU A 242 17.96 -11.68 8.25
C GLU A 242 16.84 -12.09 7.28
N SER A 243 15.58 -12.00 7.73
CA SER A 243 14.43 -12.36 6.91
C SER A 243 14.26 -11.40 5.73
N LEU A 244 14.49 -10.10 5.93
CA LEU A 244 14.46 -9.13 4.84
C LEU A 244 15.57 -9.38 3.81
N CYS A 245 16.77 -9.75 4.25
CA CYS A 245 17.87 -10.14 3.37
C CYS A 245 17.49 -11.38 2.54
N GLU A 246 16.94 -12.41 3.18
CA GLU A 246 16.46 -13.62 2.51
C GLU A 246 15.37 -13.30 1.48
N VAL A 247 14.33 -12.57 1.88
CA VAL A 247 13.20 -12.18 1.00
C VAL A 247 13.67 -11.41 -0.23
N LEU A 248 14.66 -10.52 -0.09
CA LEU A 248 15.23 -9.77 -1.21
C LEU A 248 16.14 -10.59 -2.12
N SER A 249 16.58 -11.78 -1.67
CA SER A 249 17.30 -12.78 -2.47
C SER A 249 16.40 -13.83 -3.11
N MET A 250 15.13 -13.93 -2.70
CA MET A 250 14.20 -14.93 -3.22
C MET A 250 13.73 -14.62 -4.65
N ASP A 251 13.51 -15.68 -5.41
CA ASP A 251 12.79 -15.61 -6.68
C ASP A 251 11.28 -15.67 -6.46
N PHE A 252 10.54 -14.80 -7.17
CA PHE A 252 9.08 -14.77 -7.14
C PHE A 252 8.51 -15.16 -8.51
N PRO A 253 7.35 -15.82 -8.58
CA PRO A 253 6.71 -16.22 -9.84
C PRO A 253 6.04 -15.04 -10.58
N PHE A 254 6.49 -13.82 -10.30
CA PHE A 254 5.96 -12.56 -10.81
C PHE A 254 7.04 -11.49 -10.70
N GLU A 255 6.92 -10.44 -11.50
CA GLU A 255 7.72 -9.23 -11.35
C GLU A 255 7.31 -8.52 -10.05
N VAL A 256 8.29 -8.20 -9.20
CA VAL A 256 8.06 -7.55 -7.90
C VAL A 256 7.89 -6.05 -8.08
N ASP A 257 6.75 -5.53 -7.63
CA ASP A 257 6.47 -4.09 -7.63
C ASP A 257 7.05 -3.41 -6.39
N GLY A 258 6.86 -4.02 -5.23
CA GLY A 258 7.32 -3.48 -3.95
C GLY A 258 6.92 -4.32 -2.76
N LEU A 259 7.17 -3.77 -1.58
CA LEU A 259 7.01 -4.42 -0.29
C LEU A 259 5.99 -3.66 0.54
N LEU A 260 4.97 -4.36 1.03
CA LEU A 260 4.05 -3.83 2.03
C LEU A 260 4.42 -4.36 3.41
N PHE A 261 4.55 -3.46 4.37
CA PHE A 261 4.85 -3.73 5.77
C PHE A 261 3.57 -3.53 6.58
N TYR A 262 2.99 -4.60 7.09
CA TYR A 262 1.78 -4.55 7.90
C TYR A 262 2.13 -4.65 9.38
N HIS A 263 1.49 -3.83 10.21
CA HIS A 263 1.47 -4.06 11.65
C HIS A 263 0.61 -5.31 11.94
N LYS A 264 1.13 -6.28 12.70
CA LYS A 264 0.43 -7.55 12.99
C LYS A 264 -0.96 -7.32 13.57
N GLN A 265 -1.08 -6.36 14.49
CA GLN A 265 -2.32 -6.08 15.21
C GLN A 265 -3.33 -5.18 14.47
N THR A 266 -3.07 -4.70 13.26
CA THR A 266 -4.03 -3.79 12.59
C THR A 266 -5.29 -4.53 12.15
N HIS A 267 -6.45 -3.93 12.42
CA HIS A 267 -7.72 -4.31 11.82
C HIS A 267 -7.74 -3.91 10.34
N TYR A 268 -8.58 -4.55 9.53
CA TYR A 268 -8.77 -4.14 8.14
C TYR A 268 -9.68 -2.91 8.12
N SER A 269 -9.10 -1.74 7.85
CA SER A 269 -9.83 -0.47 7.79
C SER A 269 -9.71 0.14 6.39
N PRO A 270 -10.82 0.31 5.65
CA PRO A 270 -10.77 0.93 4.33
C PRO A 270 -10.21 2.37 4.36
N GLY A 271 -9.38 2.71 3.36
CA GLY A 271 -8.70 4.00 3.24
C GLY A 271 -7.22 3.97 3.60
N SER A 272 -6.54 5.13 3.51
CA SER A 272 -5.13 5.27 3.84
C SER A 272 -4.84 5.15 5.34
N THR A 273 -3.80 4.39 5.71
CA THR A 273 -3.36 4.16 7.09
C THR A 273 -1.83 4.07 7.21
N PRO A 274 -1.22 4.64 8.27
CA PRO A 274 0.20 4.48 8.56
C PRO A 274 0.54 3.10 9.18
N LEU A 275 -0.47 2.28 9.51
CA LEU A 275 -0.29 0.90 10.01
C LEU A 275 0.07 -0.10 8.91
N VAL A 276 0.06 0.36 7.65
CA VAL A 276 0.65 -0.35 6.52
C VAL A 276 1.60 0.59 5.79
N GLY A 277 2.88 0.22 5.75
CA GLY A 277 3.93 0.95 5.04
C GLY A 277 4.20 0.36 3.66
N TRP A 278 4.55 1.19 2.68
CA TRP A 278 4.98 0.77 1.34
C TRP A 278 6.40 1.22 1.06
N LEU A 279 7.21 0.34 0.45
CA LEU A 279 8.51 0.66 -0.12
C LEU A 279 8.72 -0.03 -1.46
N ARG A 280 9.52 0.61 -2.33
CA ARG A 280 10.13 -0.08 -3.47
C ARG A 280 11.31 -0.93 -2.99
N PRO A 281 11.63 -2.06 -3.63
CA PRO A 281 12.66 -2.97 -3.11
C PRO A 281 14.05 -2.30 -3.00
N TYR A 282 14.41 -1.43 -3.96
CA TYR A 282 15.66 -0.67 -3.93
C TYR A 282 15.76 0.38 -2.80
N MET A 283 14.62 0.76 -2.17
CA MET A 283 14.59 1.74 -1.08
C MET A 283 14.86 1.10 0.30
N VAL A 284 14.77 -0.23 0.40
CA VAL A 284 14.84 -0.95 1.68
C VAL A 284 16.15 -0.68 2.42
N SER A 285 17.28 -0.73 1.70
CA SER A 285 18.59 -0.48 2.30
C SER A 285 18.72 0.94 2.86
N ASP A 286 18.26 1.94 2.12
CA ASP A 286 18.39 3.35 2.50
C ASP A 286 17.43 3.76 3.62
N ILE A 287 16.23 3.16 3.67
CA ILE A 287 15.19 3.55 4.62
C ILE A 287 15.27 2.74 5.91
N LEU A 288 15.48 1.42 5.81
CA LEU A 288 15.55 0.55 6.99
C LEU A 288 16.97 0.45 7.58
N GLY A 289 18.00 0.93 6.86
CA GLY A 289 19.39 0.83 7.32
C GLY A 289 19.93 -0.61 7.39
N VAL A 290 19.32 -1.54 6.66
CA VAL A 290 19.71 -2.96 6.64
C VAL A 290 20.60 -3.28 5.44
N ALA A 291 21.52 -4.22 5.63
CA ALA A 291 22.29 -4.79 4.53
C ALA A 291 21.36 -5.59 3.62
N VAL A 292 21.45 -5.35 2.31
CA VAL A 292 20.64 -6.05 1.31
C VAL A 292 21.54 -6.78 0.32
N PRO A 293 21.13 -7.96 -0.18
CA PRO A 293 21.90 -8.70 -1.16
C PRO A 293 21.97 -7.91 -2.47
N ALA A 294 23.08 -8.02 -3.21
CA ALA A 294 23.15 -7.48 -4.56
C ALA A 294 22.27 -8.32 -5.49
N GLY A 295 21.30 -7.70 -6.16
CA GLY A 295 20.39 -8.41 -7.05
C GLY A 295 19.46 -7.50 -7.84
N PRO A 296 18.63 -8.07 -8.72
CA PRO A 296 17.69 -7.30 -9.54
C PRO A 296 16.74 -6.43 -8.71
N LEU A 297 16.30 -6.91 -7.55
CA LEU A 297 15.39 -6.18 -6.67
C LEU A 297 16.05 -4.97 -5.98
N THR A 298 17.33 -5.08 -5.63
CA THR A 298 18.06 -4.06 -4.85
C THR A 298 18.80 -3.06 -5.72
N THR A 299 18.82 -3.28 -7.05
CA THR A 299 19.45 -2.38 -8.01
C THR A 299 18.67 -1.07 -8.09
N LYS A 300 19.33 0.04 -7.71
CA LYS A 300 18.73 1.38 -7.80
C LYS A 300 18.61 1.81 -9.25
N PRO A 301 17.45 2.34 -9.69
CA PRO A 301 17.30 2.84 -11.05
C PRO A 301 18.10 4.14 -11.25
N GLU A 302 18.57 4.39 -12.47
CA GLU A 302 19.40 5.58 -12.79
C GLU A 302 18.73 6.90 -12.39
N TYR A 303 17.41 7.01 -12.59
CA TYR A 303 16.65 8.20 -12.21
C TYR A 303 16.72 8.50 -10.71
N ALA A 304 16.88 7.49 -9.84
CA ALA A 304 16.97 7.72 -8.40
C ALA A 304 18.25 8.51 -8.07
N GLY A 305 19.36 8.19 -8.75
CA GLY A 305 20.60 8.94 -8.64
C GLY A 305 20.46 10.38 -9.14
N HIS A 306 19.81 10.57 -10.29
CA HIS A 306 19.57 11.91 -10.85
C HIS A 306 18.62 12.75 -9.99
N GLN A 307 17.54 12.18 -9.47
CA GLN A 307 16.61 12.87 -8.57
C GLN A 307 17.31 13.34 -7.30
N LEU A 308 18.15 12.48 -6.70
CA LEU A 308 18.97 12.85 -5.55
C LEU A 308 19.92 14.02 -5.85
N GLN A 309 20.60 13.99 -7.00
CA GLN A 309 21.47 15.09 -7.43
C GLN A 309 20.69 16.40 -7.61
N GLN A 310 19.53 16.37 -8.27
CA GLN A 310 18.68 17.55 -8.44
C GLN A 310 18.19 18.12 -7.10
N ILE A 311 17.81 17.25 -6.15
CA ILE A 311 17.40 17.68 -4.80
C ILE A 311 18.57 18.35 -4.06
N ILE A 312 19.79 17.81 -4.18
CA ILE A 312 21.00 18.39 -3.57
C ILE A 312 21.31 19.75 -4.18
N GLU A 313 21.30 19.87 -5.51
CA GLU A 313 21.54 21.14 -6.22
C GLU A 313 20.48 22.20 -5.86
N HIS A 314 19.21 21.81 -5.81
CA HIS A 314 18.13 22.70 -5.43
C HIS A 314 18.28 23.18 -3.98
N LYS A 315 18.61 22.29 -3.02
CA LYS A 315 18.86 22.69 -1.63
C LYS A 315 20.04 23.65 -1.49
N ARG A 316 21.16 23.38 -2.19
CA ARG A 316 22.31 24.29 -2.23
C ARG A 316 21.93 25.67 -2.76
N SER A 317 21.12 25.73 -3.82
CA SER A 317 20.65 27.01 -4.37
C SER A 317 19.76 27.79 -3.40
N GLN A 318 18.95 27.11 -2.57
CA GLN A 318 18.15 27.75 -1.53
C GLN A 318 18.99 28.26 -0.35
N GLU A 319 20.04 27.52 0.04
CA GLU A 319 21.00 27.94 1.05
C GLU A 319 21.76 29.20 0.59
N ASP A 320 22.29 29.20 -0.64
CA ASP A 320 22.98 30.36 -1.23
C ASP A 320 22.08 31.60 -1.35
N THR A 321 20.76 31.39 -1.54
CA THR A 321 19.77 32.48 -1.63
C THR A 321 19.39 33.00 -0.24
N LYS A 322 19.32 32.13 0.78
CA LYS A 322 19.04 32.52 2.18
C LYS A 322 20.24 33.20 2.85
N GLU A 323 21.46 32.77 2.55
CA GLU A 323 22.68 33.42 3.08
C GLU A 323 22.83 34.86 2.59
N LYS A 324 22.23 35.24 1.46
CA LYS A 324 22.23 36.62 0.96
C LYS A 324 21.18 37.54 1.58
N LEU A 325 20.22 37.03 2.37
CA LEU A 325 19.05 37.81 2.78
C LEU A 325 18.88 38.07 4.29
N THR A 326 19.54 37.36 5.21
CA THR A 326 19.32 37.62 6.65
C THR A 326 20.51 37.29 7.55
N HIS A 327 21.26 38.32 7.94
CA HIS A 327 21.90 38.39 9.25
C HIS A 327 20.84 38.82 10.29
N LYS A 328 20.44 37.92 11.20
CA LYS A 328 19.78 38.09 12.52
C LYS A 328 18.52 37.22 12.71
N ALA A 329 18.50 36.55 13.88
CA ALA A 329 17.46 35.73 14.52
C ALA A 329 17.28 34.33 13.93
N SER A 330 17.10 33.25 14.70
CA SER A 330 17.20 32.94 16.13
C SER A 330 17.06 31.42 16.20
N GLU A 331 17.75 30.83 17.16
CA GLU A 331 17.63 29.47 17.71
C GLU A 331 16.24 28.80 17.53
N ASN A 332 16.20 27.67 16.81
CA ASN A 332 15.57 26.40 17.22
C ASN A 332 15.38 25.44 16.02
N GLY A 333 15.92 24.22 16.14
CA GLY A 333 15.66 23.09 15.24
C GLY A 333 16.86 22.62 14.41
N HIS A 334 17.93 22.19 15.08
CA HIS A 334 19.01 21.42 14.45
C HIS A 334 18.43 20.10 13.90
N TYR A 335 18.45 19.91 12.58
CA TYR A 335 18.28 18.60 11.96
C TYR A 335 19.67 18.07 11.57
N GLU A 336 20.15 17.06 12.29
CA GLU A 336 21.33 16.30 11.90
C GLU A 336 20.97 15.44 10.67
N LEU A 337 21.55 15.82 9.53
CA LEU A 337 21.61 15.02 8.31
C LEU A 337 22.56 13.85 8.57
N GLU A 338 22.02 12.69 8.96
CA GLU A 338 22.81 11.46 8.93
C GLU A 338 23.16 11.11 7.48
N HIS A 339 24.45 10.86 7.31
CA HIS A 339 25.15 10.64 6.06
C HIS A 339 24.70 9.34 5.38
N LEU A 340 24.17 9.43 4.16
CA LEU A 340 24.20 8.32 3.21
C LEU A 340 25.24 8.64 2.12
N SER A 341 26.34 7.90 2.24
CA SER A 341 27.64 8.09 1.62
C SER A 341 27.64 8.05 0.08
N THR A 342 28.43 8.93 -0.52
CA THR A 342 29.10 8.69 -1.82
C THR A 342 30.60 8.95 -1.61
N PRO A 343 31.51 8.18 -2.26
CA PRO A 343 32.11 8.75 -3.46
C PRO A 343 32.44 7.74 -4.59
N LYS A 344 32.64 8.35 -5.77
CA LYS A 344 32.79 7.84 -7.15
C LYS A 344 33.93 6.85 -7.38
N LEU A 345 33.81 6.03 -8.43
CA LEU A 345 34.94 5.44 -9.15
C LEU A 345 34.93 5.84 -10.64
N ARG A 346 36.14 6.12 -11.14
CA ARG A 346 36.52 6.65 -12.46
C ARG A 346 36.09 5.74 -13.62
N ASN A 347 35.63 6.33 -14.72
CA ASN A 347 35.60 5.65 -16.02
C ASN A 347 37.03 5.61 -16.62
N PRO A 348 37.48 4.48 -17.20
CA PRO A 348 38.56 4.46 -18.17
C PRO A 348 38.04 4.81 -19.59
N PRO A 349 38.91 5.29 -20.51
CA PRO A 349 38.51 5.69 -21.86
C PRO A 349 38.47 4.52 -22.85
N HIS A 350 37.53 4.62 -23.80
CA HIS A 350 37.49 4.07 -25.18
C HIS A 350 37.99 2.65 -25.48
N SER A 351 37.13 1.85 -26.12
CA SER A 351 37.33 1.43 -27.53
C SER A 351 36.04 0.92 -28.16
N SER A 352 35.80 1.39 -29.38
CA SER A 352 34.77 1.02 -30.34
C SER A 352 34.84 -0.45 -30.75
N GLU A 353 33.69 -1.10 -30.93
CA GLU A 353 33.51 -2.07 -32.02
C GLU A 353 32.02 -2.24 -32.33
N SER A 354 31.62 -1.62 -33.43
CA SER A 354 30.38 -1.88 -34.15
C SER A 354 30.53 -3.16 -34.97
N LEU A 355 29.65 -4.13 -34.77
CA LEU A 355 29.36 -5.16 -35.77
C LEU A 355 27.86 -5.09 -36.08
N MET A 356 27.57 -4.48 -37.23
CA MET A 356 26.37 -4.76 -38.01
C MET A 356 26.51 -6.18 -38.54
N ASP A 357 25.45 -6.97 -38.45
CA ASP A 357 25.25 -8.09 -39.36
C ASP A 357 23.80 -8.07 -39.88
N ASN A 358 23.74 -8.37 -41.18
CA ASN A 358 22.55 -8.59 -42.01
C ASN A 358 21.62 -9.65 -41.45
#